data_AF-A0A0L8IA37-F1
#
_entry.id   AF-A0A0L8IA37-F1
#
_cell.length_a   1.000
_cell.length_b   1.000
_cell.length_c   1.000
_cell.angle_alpha   90.00
_cell.angle_beta   90.00
_cell.angle_gamma   90.00
#
_symmetry.space_group_name_H-M   'P 1'
#
loop_
_entity.id
_entity.type
_entity.pdbx_description
1 polymer ?
#
loop_
_entity_poly.entity_id
_entity_poly.type
_entity_poly.pdbx_seq_one_letter_code
_entity_poly.pdbx_strand_id
1 'polypeptide(L)' 'ISRTTNTTTITRITTATTTTTTTTTDQPLQTTTTTTTTTKTTITTTTTTTTTTTTTTATTATTTTTTTTTTATTTTTTTN' A
#
# COMPACT_ATOMS: atom_id res chain seq x y z
N ILE A 1 -8.03 34.04 10.09
CA ILE A 1 -7.63 32.83 9.31
C ILE A 1 -8.36 31.65 9.93
N SER A 2 -9.20 30.95 9.16
CA SER A 2 -9.82 29.68 9.58
C SER A 2 -9.07 28.52 8.93
N ARG A 3 -8.98 27.38 9.62
CA ARG A 3 -8.34 26.15 9.13
C ARG A 3 -9.24 24.96 9.40
N THR A 4 -9.44 24.14 8.37
CA THR A 4 -10.13 22.84 8.48
C THR A 4 -9.21 21.76 7.92
N THR A 5 -9.00 20.69 8.69
CA THR A 5 -8.19 19.54 8.29
C THR A 5 -9.07 18.30 8.20
N ASN A 6 -9.02 17.59 7.08
CA ASN A 6 -9.71 16.32 6.86
C ASN A 6 -8.68 15.23 6.53
N THR A 7 -8.78 14.07 7.17
CA THR A 7 -7.85 12.95 6.97
C THR A 7 -8.62 11.68 6.63
N THR A 8 -8.25 11.03 5.53
CA THR A 8 -8.82 9.75 5.07
C THR A 8 -7.71 8.70 5.00
N THR A 9 -7.91 7.54 5.61
CA THR A 9 -6.96 6.42 5.58
C THR A 9 -7.58 5.23 4.88
N ILE A 10 -6.87 4.63 3.92
CA ILE A 10 -7.28 3.46 3.15
C ILE A 10 -6.22 2.37 3.31
N THR A 11 -6.61 1.22 3.86
CA THR A 11 -5.73 0.04 3.94
C THR A 11 -6.20 -1.02 2.93
N ARG A 12 -5.27 -1.55 2.13
CA ARG A 12 -5.49 -2.63 1.16
C ARG A 12 -4.58 -3.79 1.49
N ILE A 13 -5.12 -5.00 1.44
CA ILE A 13 -4.37 -6.25 1.66
C ILE A 13 -4.45 -7.06 0.36
N THR A 14 -3.31 -7.41 -0.23
CA THR A 14 -3.22 -8.26 -1.41
C THR A 14 -2.40 -9.50 -1.08
N THR A 15 -2.92 -10.68 -1.44
CA THR A 15 -2.24 -11.96 -1.23
C THR A 15 -1.98 -12.61 -2.58
N ALA A 16 -0.75 -13.02 -2.83
CA ALA A 16 -0.33 -13.74 -4.02
C ALA A 16 0.27 -15.09 -3.63
N THR A 17 -0.15 -16.15 -4.31
CA THR A 17 0.37 -17.51 -4.10
C THR A 17 1.12 -17.95 -5.34
N THR A 18 2.31 -18.52 -5.16
CA THR A 18 3.16 -19.04 -6.24
C THR A 18 3.57 -20.46 -5.91
N THR A 19 3.27 -21.40 -6.80
CA THR A 19 3.64 -22.81 -6.66
C THR A 19 4.75 -23.15 -7.66
N THR A 20 5.87 -23.65 -7.16
CA THR A 20 7.01 -24.10 -7.97
C THR A 20 7.19 -25.60 -7.79
N THR A 21 7.20 -26.34 -8.90
CA THR A 21 7.47 -27.77 -8.91
C THR A 21 8.83 -28.02 -9.55
N THR A 22 9.74 -28.65 -8.81
CA THR A 22 11.07 -29.03 -9.27
C THR A 22 11.17 -30.55 -9.32
N THR A 23 11.50 -31.09 -10.48
CA THR A 23 11.77 -32.52 -10.65
C THR A 23 13.26 -32.70 -10.87
N THR A 24 13.91 -33.50 -10.01
CA THR A 24 15.30 -33.91 -10.19
C THR A 24 15.36 -35.40 -10.57
N THR A 25 16.25 -35.71 -11.51
CA THR A 25 16.62 -37.06 -11.89
C THR A 25 18.05 -37.30 -11.45
N ASP A 26 18.20 -37.88 -10.26
CA ASP A 26 19.51 -38.11 -9.65
C ASP A 26 20.10 -39.48 -10.05
N GLN A 27 19.29 -40.35 -10.69
CA GLN A 27 19.67 -41.64 -11.27
C GLN A 27 18.75 -41.99 -12.46
N PRO A 28 19.15 -42.91 -13.37
CA PRO A 28 18.37 -43.22 -14.60
C PRO A 28 16.94 -43.73 -14.36
N LEU A 29 16.58 -44.11 -13.14
CA LEU A 29 15.26 -44.64 -12.78
C LEU A 29 14.65 -43.99 -11.52
N GLN A 30 15.27 -42.95 -10.95
CA GLN A 30 14.76 -42.27 -9.75
C GLN A 30 14.43 -40.81 -10.06
N THR A 31 13.14 -40.52 -10.14
CA THR A 31 12.60 -39.16 -10.27
C THR A 31 12.06 -38.70 -8.92
N THR A 32 12.61 -37.61 -8.39
CA THR A 32 12.08 -36.96 -7.19
C THR A 32 11.40 -35.66 -7.59
N THR A 33 10.13 -35.50 -7.24
CA THR A 33 9.37 -34.26 -7.49
C THR A 33 9.15 -33.55 -6.17
N THR A 34 9.64 -32.32 -6.06
CA THR A 34 9.42 -31.42 -4.92
C THR A 34 8.51 -30.28 -5.34
N THR A 35 7.44 -30.05 -4.59
CA THR A 35 6.53 -28.91 -4.80
C THR A 35 6.64 -27.95 -3.64
N THR A 36 7.03 -26.71 -3.93
CA THR A 36 7.12 -25.61 -2.96
C THR A 36 6.02 -24.60 -3.26
N THR A 37 5.23 -24.22 -2.25
CA THR A 37 4.19 -23.20 -2.39
C THR A 37 4.52 -22.01 -1.50
N THR A 38 4.80 -20.85 -2.10
CA THR A 38 5.08 -19.61 -1.37
C THR A 38 3.85 -18.72 -1.39
N THR A 39 3.47 -18.19 -0.24
CA THR A 39 2.39 -17.18 -0.13
C THR A 39 2.99 -15.85 0.31
N LYS A 40 2.64 -14.79 -0.43
CA LYS A 40 3.11 -13.43 -0.19
C LYS A 40 1.90 -12.53 0.08
N THR A 41 1.86 -11.94 1.27
CA THR A 41 0.84 -10.95 1.65
C THR A 41 1.48 -9.56 1.68
N THR A 42 0.87 -8.61 0.98
CA THR A 42 1.28 -7.20 0.93
C THR A 42 0.16 -6.34 1.52
N ILE A 43 0.49 -5.49 2.48
CA ILE A 43 -0.42 -4.53 3.10
C ILE A 43 0.01 -3.13 2.67
N THR A 44 -0.86 -2.39 2.00
CA THR A 44 -0.64 -1.00 1.60
C THR A 44 -1.61 -0.10 2.34
N THR A 45 -1.11 0.85 3.12
CA THR A 45 -1.91 1.88 3.81
C THR A 45 -1.62 3.23 3.18
N THR A 46 -2.66 3.89 2.66
CA THR A 46 -2.61 5.23 2.07
C THR A 46 -3.37 6.19 2.96
N THR A 47 -2.68 7.20 3.49
CA THR A 47 -3.28 8.29 4.27
C THR A 47 -3.28 9.55 3.43
N THR A 48 -4.44 10.14 3.21
CA THR A 48 -4.62 11.43 2.52
C THR A 48 -5.10 12.46 3.53
N THR A 49 -4.35 13.54 3.70
CA THR A 49 -4.70 14.68 4.56
C THR A 49 -4.91 15.91 3.70
N THR A 50 -6.10 16.50 3.76
CA THR A 50 -6.47 17.74 3.08
C THR A 50 -6.65 18.84 4.11
N THR A 51 -5.86 19.91 4.01
CA THR A 51 -5.97 21.10 4.85
C THR A 51 -6.46 22.28 4.02
N THR A 52 -7.60 22.86 4.40
CA THR A 52 -8.14 24.09 3.80
C THR A 52 -7.90 25.25 4.75
N THR A 53 -7.24 26.30 4.27
CA THR A 53 -7.01 27.55 5.00
C THR A 53 -7.77 28.69 4.33
N THR A 54 -8.63 29.39 5.09
CA THR A 54 -9.37 30.57 4.62
C THR A 54 -8.87 31.81 5.33
N THR A 55 -8.43 32.81 4.57
CA THR A 55 -7.96 34.09 5.10
C THR A 55 -8.88 35.21 4.61
N THR A 56 -9.40 36.00 5.56
CA THR A 56 -10.22 37.19 5.30
C THR A 56 -9.47 38.40 5.84
N THR A 57 -9.15 39.36 4.96
CA THR A 57 -8.56 40.66 5.33
C THR A 57 -9.66 41.72 5.31
N ALA A 58 -9.63 42.67 6.26
CA ALA A 58 -10.75 43.57 6.57
C ALA A 58 -11.18 44.55 5.46
N THR A 59 -10.54 44.52 4.29
CA THR A 59 -10.75 45.47 3.19
C THR A 59 -10.74 44.84 1.79
N THR A 60 -10.61 43.51 1.64
CA THR A 60 -10.51 42.81 0.33
C THR A 60 -11.07 41.38 0.36
N ALA A 61 -11.27 40.80 -0.83
CA ALA A 61 -11.87 39.49 -1.10
C ALA A 61 -11.29 38.31 -0.28
N THR A 62 -12.16 37.34 0.05
CA THR A 62 -11.80 36.09 0.73
C THR A 62 -10.86 35.24 -0.14
N THR A 63 -9.69 34.88 0.40
CA THR A 63 -8.76 33.94 -0.25
C THR A 63 -8.85 32.57 0.44
N THR A 64 -9.07 31.52 -0.34
CA THR A 64 -9.10 30.13 0.13
C THR A 64 -7.97 29.34 -0.52
N THR A 65 -7.11 28.73 0.30
CA THR A 65 -6.02 27.85 -0.15
C THR A 65 -6.28 26.43 0.36
N THR A 66 -6.27 25.45 -0.54
CA THR A 66 -6.40 24.03 -0.20
C THR A 66 -5.10 23.31 -0.51
N THR A 67 -4.54 22.61 0.49
CA THR A 67 -3.34 21.78 0.35
C THR A 67 -3.70 20.34 0.66
N THR A 68 -3.36 19.42 -0.26
CA THR A 68 -3.58 17.98 -0.10
C THR A 68 -2.23 17.27 -0.04
N THR A 69 -2.02 16.45 0.99
CA THR A 69 -0.82 15.63 1.17
C THR A 69 -1.23 14.16 1.25
N THR A 70 -0.58 13.31 0.44
CA THR A 70 -0.82 11.86 0.42
C THR A 70 0.44 11.14 0.83
N THR A 71 0.35 10.30 1.86
CA THR A 71 1.44 9.43 2.33
C THR A 71 1.03 7.97 2.17
N ALA A 72 1.84 7.18 1.49
CA ALA A 72 1.62 5.74 1.35
C ALA A 72 2.72 4.96 2.08
N THR A 73 2.32 3.91 2.81
CA THR A 73 3.23 2.98 3.49
C THR A 73 2.86 1.55 3.06
N THR A 74 3.86 0.78 2.64
CA THR A 74 3.68 -0.60 2.17
C THR A 74 4.53 -1.55 2.99
N THR A 75 3.91 -2.59 3.55
CA THR A 75 4.56 -3.68 4.30
C THR A 75 4.32 -5.00 3.58
N THR A 76 5.36 -5.83 3.42
CA THR A 76 5.28 -7.12 2.72
C THR A 76 5.74 -8.24 3.64
N THR A 77 4.97 -9.31 3.74
CA THR A 77 5.32 -10.53 4.49
C THR A 77 5.26 -11.73 3.55
N THR A 78 6.31 -12.55 3.57
CA THR A 78 6.40 -13.77 2.77
C THR A 78 6.51 -14.96 3.71
N THR A 79 5.65 -15.96 3.52
CA THR A 79 5.71 -17.26 4.21
C THR A 79 5.98 -18.35 3.19
N ASN A 80 6.93 -19.22 3.49
CA ASN A 80 7.29 -20.39 2.69
C ASN A 80 6.65 -21.66 3.24
#